data_AF-A0A9D1E4F8-F1
#
_entry.id   AF-A0A9D1E4F8-F1
#
_cell.length_a   1.000
_cell.length_b   1.000
_cell.length_c   1.000
_cell.angle_alpha   90.00
_cell.angle_beta   90.00
_cell.angle_gamma   90.00
#
_symmetry.space_group_name_H-M   'P 1'
#
loop_
_entity.id
_entity.type
_entity.pdbx_description
1 polymer ?
#
loop_
_entity_poly.entity_id
_entity_poly.type
_entity_poly.pdbx_seq_one_letter_code
_entity_poly.pdbx_strand_id
1 'polypeptide(L)'
;MANSKERKKIISELLHVTDEEFSDEELIRRLTMTEITEGSNKKEKPSLGQRAADAVARFAGSWAFIFSFIGVMVVWMVVNGILAANAFDAYPFILLNLVLSCIAAIQAPLIMMSQNRQEAKDRQRAESDYRINLKSELIIDDLHRKLEEVLEIQRKLAKQMEESASHTCDKSEQDNTNVQNTHEE
;
A
#
# COMPACT_ATOMS: atom_id res chain seq x y z
N MET A 1 -13.29 -19.50 -40.51
CA MET A 1 -11.85 -19.74 -40.75
C MET A 1 -10.95 -18.49 -40.58
N ALA A 2 -11.39 -17.41 -39.92
CA ALA A 2 -10.60 -16.16 -39.80
C ALA A 2 -9.62 -16.11 -38.61
N ASN A 3 -9.81 -16.93 -37.57
CA ASN A 3 -9.13 -16.73 -36.27
C ASN A 3 -7.79 -17.49 -36.12
N SER A 4 -7.49 -18.48 -36.97
CA SER A 4 -6.23 -19.23 -36.89
C SER A 4 -5.03 -18.47 -37.47
N LYS A 5 -5.25 -17.61 -38.48
CA LYS A 5 -4.17 -16.80 -39.08
C LYS A 5 -3.71 -15.66 -38.16
N GLU A 6 -4.63 -14.99 -37.47
CA GLU A 6 -4.27 -13.95 -36.49
C GLU A 6 -3.57 -14.53 -35.27
N ARG A 7 -4.04 -15.67 -34.74
CA ARG A 7 -3.34 -16.35 -33.64
C ARG A 7 -1.94 -16.79 -34.02
N LYS A 8 -1.73 -17.34 -35.22
CA LYS A 8 -0.39 -17.71 -35.69
C LYS A 8 0.50 -16.49 -35.89
N LYS A 9 -0.06 -15.35 -36.30
CA LYS A 9 0.67 -14.08 -36.45
C LYS A 9 1.11 -13.51 -35.10
N ILE A 10 0.22 -13.48 -34.10
CA ILE A 10 0.55 -13.03 -32.74
C ILE A 10 1.55 -13.99 -32.08
N ILE A 11 1.41 -15.30 -32.29
CA ILE A 11 2.38 -16.28 -31.78
C ILE A 11 3.74 -16.11 -32.46
N SER A 12 3.81 -15.88 -33.77
CA SER A 12 5.10 -15.64 -34.45
C SER A 12 5.73 -14.30 -34.09
N GLU A 13 4.92 -13.28 -33.79
CA GLU A 13 5.37 -11.95 -33.37
C GLU A 13 5.87 -11.96 -31.92
N LEU A 14 5.30 -12.83 -31.06
CA LEU A 14 5.80 -13.10 -29.71
C LEU A 14 6.99 -14.07 -29.70
N LEU A 15 7.15 -14.92 -30.72
CA LEU A 15 8.30 -15.84 -30.84
C LEU A 15 9.57 -15.20 -31.41
N HIS A 16 9.51 -13.95 -31.89
CA HIS A 16 10.67 -13.26 -32.47
C HIS A 16 11.28 -12.19 -31.53
N VAL A 17 10.73 -11.99 -30.33
CA VAL A 17 11.24 -11.01 -29.35
C VAL A 17 11.81 -11.68 -28.08
N THR A 18 11.76 -12.99 -27.98
CA THR A 18 12.27 -13.73 -26.81
C THR A 18 13.48 -14.55 -27.20
N ASP A 19 14.59 -13.87 -27.46
CA ASP A 19 15.94 -14.46 -27.50
C ASP A 19 16.91 -13.67 -26.61
N GLU A 20 16.40 -13.16 -25.48
CA GLU A 20 17.25 -12.71 -24.38
C GLU A 20 16.76 -13.39 -23.10
N GLU A 21 17.59 -14.29 -22.57
CA GLU A 21 17.42 -15.04 -21.33
C GLU A 21 16.93 -14.15 -20.18
N PHE A 22 15.63 -14.18 -19.90
CA PHE A 22 15.11 -13.75 -18.62
C PHE A 22 15.24 -14.92 -17.65
N SER A 23 16.26 -14.86 -16.79
CA SER A 23 16.46 -15.78 -15.66
C SER A 23 15.18 -15.90 -14.82
N ASP A 24 14.79 -17.13 -14.49
CA ASP A 24 13.55 -17.49 -13.79
C ASP A 24 13.28 -16.67 -12.51
N GLU A 25 14.33 -16.10 -11.91
CA GLU A 25 14.31 -15.17 -10.78
C GLU A 25 13.47 -13.90 -11.04
N GLU A 26 13.53 -13.34 -12.25
CA GLU A 26 12.83 -12.09 -12.59
C GLU A 26 11.35 -12.32 -12.90
N LEU A 27 11.01 -13.51 -13.42
CA LEU A 27 9.64 -14.01 -13.59
C LEU A 27 8.97 -14.26 -12.22
N ILE A 28 9.68 -14.87 -11.27
CA ILE A 28 9.20 -15.05 -9.89
C ILE A 28 8.97 -13.69 -9.21
N ARG A 29 9.86 -12.72 -9.44
CA ARG A 29 9.74 -11.36 -8.90
C ARG A 29 8.53 -10.63 -9.47
N ARG A 30 8.24 -10.78 -10.76
CA ARG A 30 7.04 -10.21 -11.40
C ARG A 30 5.74 -10.88 -10.95
N LEU A 31 5.72 -12.20 -10.77
CA LEU A 31 4.54 -12.90 -10.22
C LEU A 31 4.26 -12.47 -8.77
N THR A 32 5.31 -12.34 -7.95
CA THR A 32 5.20 -11.86 -6.56
C THR A 32 4.77 -10.39 -6.47
N MET A 33 5.20 -9.54 -7.41
CA MET A 33 4.82 -8.12 -7.49
C MET A 33 3.40 -7.92 -8.02
N THR A 34 2.97 -8.72 -9.01
CA THR A 34 1.71 -8.51 -9.74
C THR A 34 0.53 -9.20 -9.07
N GLU A 35 0.66 -10.45 -8.60
CA GLU A 35 -0.49 -11.18 -8.02
C GLU A 35 -0.93 -10.66 -6.65
N ILE A 36 -0.01 -10.10 -5.85
CA ILE A 36 -0.31 -9.70 -4.46
C ILE A 36 -1.01 -8.32 -4.41
N THR A 37 -0.91 -7.52 -5.48
CA THR A 37 -1.51 -6.17 -5.53
C THR A 37 -2.98 -6.20 -5.97
N GLU A 38 -3.38 -7.14 -6.84
CA GLU A 38 -4.78 -7.24 -7.30
C GLU A 38 -5.72 -7.95 -6.31
N GLY A 39 -5.19 -8.85 -5.45
CA GLY A 39 -6.02 -9.66 -4.55
C GLY A 39 -6.68 -8.89 -3.38
N SER A 40 -6.21 -7.69 -3.03
CA SER A 40 -6.71 -6.92 -1.87
C SER A 40 -7.91 -6.02 -2.19
N ASN A 41 -8.22 -5.78 -3.48
CA ASN A 41 -9.23 -4.81 -3.88
C ASN A 41 -10.38 -5.43 -4.68
N LYS A 42 -10.77 -6.67 -4.38
CA LYS A 42 -12.11 -7.14 -4.74
C LYS A 42 -13.10 -6.65 -3.70
N LYS A 43 -13.30 -5.33 -3.65
CA LYS A 43 -14.44 -4.74 -2.94
C LYS A 43 -15.70 -5.20 -3.66
N GLU A 44 -16.33 -6.23 -3.10
CA GLU A 44 -17.70 -6.59 -3.46
C GLU A 44 -18.53 -5.32 -3.46
N LYS A 45 -19.31 -5.13 -4.53
CA LYS A 45 -20.13 -3.93 -4.75
C LYS A 45 -20.94 -3.69 -3.48
N PRO A 46 -20.79 -2.53 -2.80
CA PRO A 46 -21.42 -2.32 -1.51
C PRO A 46 -22.93 -2.42 -1.70
N SER A 47 -23.53 -3.34 -0.96
CA SER A 47 -24.99 -3.49 -0.90
C SER A 47 -25.61 -2.13 -0.52
N LEU A 48 -26.81 -1.83 -1.03
CA LEU A 48 -27.54 -0.60 -0.69
C LEU A 48 -27.65 -0.41 0.84
N GLY A 49 -27.77 -1.52 1.58
CA GLY A 49 -27.77 -1.52 3.04
C GLY A 49 -26.43 -1.11 3.65
N GLN A 50 -25.30 -1.51 3.08
CA GLN A 50 -23.97 -1.07 3.52
C GLN A 50 -23.76 0.43 3.27
N ARG A 51 -24.24 0.96 2.15
CA ARG A 51 -24.18 2.41 1.86
C ARG A 51 -25.04 3.23 2.82
N ALA A 52 -26.25 2.76 3.12
CA ALA A 52 -27.12 3.40 4.11
C ALA A 52 -26.51 3.33 5.51
N ALA A 53 -25.98 2.17 5.91
CA ALA A 53 -25.32 2.00 7.20
C ALA A 53 -24.06 2.88 7.34
N ASP A 54 -23.25 3.02 6.30
CA ASP A 54 -22.08 3.92 6.32
C ASP A 54 -22.50 5.40 6.37
N ALA A 55 -23.59 5.79 5.72
CA ALA A 55 -24.14 7.15 5.82
C ALA A 55 -24.64 7.46 7.24
N VAL A 56 -25.40 6.53 7.84
CA VAL A 56 -25.89 6.65 9.22
C VAL A 56 -24.74 6.66 10.22
N ALA A 57 -23.72 5.79 10.05
CA ALA A 57 -22.55 5.74 10.91
C ALA A 57 -21.73 7.05 10.87
N ARG A 58 -21.57 7.64 9.69
CA ARG A 58 -20.88 8.94 9.54
C ARG A 58 -21.68 10.09 10.15
N PHE A 59 -23.01 10.03 10.08
CA PHE A 59 -23.88 11.04 10.69
C PHE A 59 -23.91 10.92 12.22
N ALA A 60 -24.06 9.71 12.75
CA ALA A 60 -24.10 9.44 14.19
C ALA A 60 -22.76 9.73 14.91
N GLY A 61 -21.62 9.69 14.19
CA GLY A 61 -20.30 10.03 14.72
C GLY A 61 -19.94 11.53 14.70
N SER A 62 -20.85 12.40 14.27
CA SER A 62 -20.59 13.85 14.13
C SER A 62 -20.99 14.63 15.39
N TRP A 63 -20.20 15.65 15.75
CA TRP A 63 -20.53 16.59 16.83
C TRP A 63 -21.86 17.32 16.60
N ALA A 64 -22.20 17.61 15.34
CA ALA A 64 -23.47 18.25 14.99
C ALA A 64 -24.71 17.40 15.33
N PHE A 65 -24.59 16.06 15.28
CA PHE A 65 -25.67 15.15 15.64
C PHE A 65 -26.01 15.23 17.13
N ILE A 66 -24.99 15.31 17.98
CA ILE A 66 -25.14 15.44 19.44
C ILE A 66 -25.91 16.71 19.78
N PHE A 67 -25.50 17.85 19.21
CA PHE A 67 -26.19 19.12 19.45
C PHE A 67 -27.63 19.12 18.91
N SER A 68 -27.87 18.53 17.73
CA SER A 68 -29.22 18.38 17.20
C SER A 68 -30.12 17.53 18.10
N PHE A 69 -29.59 16.43 18.65
CA PHE A 69 -30.33 15.53 19.55
C PHE A 69 -30.72 16.22 20.86
N ILE A 70 -29.78 16.94 21.47
CA ILE A 70 -30.04 17.75 22.66
C ILE A 70 -31.09 18.83 22.37
N GLY A 71 -31.01 19.49 21.21
CA GLY A 71 -31.99 20.47 20.76
C GLY A 71 -33.41 19.89 20.67
N VAL A 72 -33.57 18.73 20.06
CA VAL A 72 -34.87 18.04 19.97
C VAL A 72 -35.41 17.69 21.36
N MET A 73 -34.56 17.24 22.29
CA MET A 73 -34.96 16.95 23.67
C MET A 73 -35.48 18.21 24.39
N VAL A 74 -34.76 19.32 24.28
CA VAL A 74 -35.17 20.60 24.89
C VAL A 74 -36.48 21.09 24.28
N VAL A 75 -36.62 21.04 22.95
CA VAL A 75 -37.87 21.41 22.26
C VAL A 75 -39.03 20.54 22.74
N TRP A 76 -38.83 19.23 22.88
CA TRP A 76 -39.86 18.31 23.38
C TRP A 76 -40.31 18.65 24.79
N MET A 77 -39.36 18.95 25.70
CA MET A 77 -39.65 19.37 27.07
C MET A 77 -40.43 20.69 27.10
N VAL A 78 -40.05 21.67 26.28
CA VAL A 78 -40.73 22.97 26.19
C VAL A 78 -42.15 22.82 25.65
N VAL A 79 -42.34 22.06 24.56
CA VAL A 79 -43.67 21.83 23.97
C VAL A 79 -44.60 21.13 24.96
N ASN A 80 -44.15 20.06 25.62
CA ASN A 80 -44.98 19.36 26.60
C ASN A 80 -45.18 20.16 27.89
N GLY A 81 -44.20 20.97 28.30
CA GLY A 81 -44.32 21.89 29.44
C GLY A 81 -45.38 22.98 29.21
N ILE A 82 -45.44 23.56 28.01
CA ILE A 82 -46.45 24.57 27.64
C ILE A 82 -47.85 23.95 27.55
N LEU A 83 -47.95 22.71 27.06
CA LEU A 83 -49.24 22.05 26.85
C LEU A 83 -49.87 21.57 28.17
N ALA A 84 -49.09 21.46 29.26
CA ALA A 84 -49.47 21.22 30.65
C ALA A 84 -50.64 20.23 30.88
N ALA A 85 -51.88 20.71 30.76
CA ALA A 85 -53.10 19.92 30.97
C ALA A 85 -53.49 18.99 29.81
N ASN A 86 -53.02 19.26 28.58
CA ASN A 86 -53.20 18.40 27.40
C ASN A 86 -51.88 17.77 26.94
N ALA A 87 -50.86 17.76 27.81
CA ALA A 87 -49.53 17.25 27.46
C ALA A 87 -49.57 15.74 27.21
N PHE A 88 -48.96 15.32 26.10
CA PHE A 88 -48.77 13.90 25.79
C PHE A 88 -47.76 13.25 26.74
N ASP A 89 -46.80 14.04 27.26
CA ASP A 89 -45.77 13.63 28.22
C ASP A 89 -45.63 14.69 29.33
N ALA A 90 -46.55 14.68 30.30
CA ALA A 90 -46.53 15.64 31.42
C ALA A 90 -45.33 15.39 32.36
N TYR A 91 -44.85 16.45 33.02
CA TYR A 91 -43.78 16.34 34.02
C TYR A 91 -44.16 15.28 35.07
N PRO A 92 -43.34 14.22 35.30
CA PRO A 92 -41.88 14.12 35.11
C PRO A 92 -41.34 13.49 33.80
N PHE A 93 -42.06 13.59 32.66
CA PHE A 93 -41.64 13.13 31.32
C PHE A 93 -41.33 11.62 31.24
N ILE A 94 -42.34 10.78 31.46
CA ILE A 94 -42.17 9.32 31.54
C ILE A 94 -41.77 8.70 30.19
N LEU A 95 -42.29 9.23 29.08
CA LEU A 95 -42.04 8.66 27.75
C LEU A 95 -40.62 8.99 27.28
N LEU A 96 -40.20 10.25 27.48
CA LEU A 96 -38.83 10.67 27.18
C LEU A 96 -37.81 9.84 27.96
N ASN A 97 -38.08 9.61 29.24
CA ASN A 97 -37.18 8.84 30.10
C ASN A 97 -37.11 7.35 29.69
N LEU A 98 -38.24 6.76 29.28
CA LEU A 98 -38.29 5.40 28.75
C LEU A 98 -37.45 5.26 27.47
N VAL A 99 -37.60 6.20 26.52
CA VAL A 99 -36.87 6.19 25.25
C VAL A 99 -35.37 6.36 25.49
N LEU A 100 -34.96 7.30 26.35
CA LEU A 100 -33.55 7.49 26.70
C LEU A 100 -32.94 6.26 27.35
N SER A 101 -33.66 5.61 28.26
CA SER A 101 -33.22 4.38 28.91
C SER A 101 -33.01 3.25 27.91
N CYS A 102 -33.90 3.12 26.91
CA CYS A 102 -33.76 2.13 25.85
C CYS A 102 -32.55 2.41 24.94
N ILE A 103 -32.35 3.68 24.55
CA ILE A 103 -31.19 4.08 23.74
C ILE A 103 -29.88 3.80 24.48
N ALA A 104 -29.81 4.15 25.77
CA ALA A 104 -28.64 3.92 26.62
C ALA A 104 -28.32 2.41 26.75
N ALA A 105 -29.33 1.55 26.87
CA ALA A 105 -29.14 0.10 26.97
C ALA A 105 -28.48 -0.50 25.71
N ILE A 106 -28.78 0.03 24.52
CA ILE A 106 -28.22 -0.45 23.24
C ILE A 106 -26.86 0.20 22.94
N GLN A 107 -26.51 1.28 23.65
CA GLN A 107 -25.33 2.09 23.35
C GLN A 107 -24.01 1.33 23.53
N ALA A 108 -23.85 0.57 24.61
CA ALA A 108 -22.62 -0.18 24.88
C ALA A 108 -22.34 -1.29 23.84
N PRO A 109 -23.30 -2.16 23.47
CA PRO A 109 -23.13 -3.11 22.38
C PRO A 109 -22.85 -2.45 21.02
N LEU A 110 -23.51 -1.32 20.72
CA LEU A 110 -23.30 -0.61 19.46
C LEU A 110 -21.89 -0.01 19.39
N ILE A 111 -21.41 0.59 20.48
CA ILE A 111 -20.03 1.06 20.62
C ILE A 111 -19.06 -0.11 20.46
N MET A 112 -19.28 -1.23 21.17
CA MET A 112 -18.43 -2.43 21.11
C MET A 112 -18.38 -3.03 19.69
N MET A 113 -19.50 -3.08 18.97
CA MET A 113 -19.55 -3.53 17.58
C MET A 113 -18.82 -2.56 16.64
N SER A 114 -18.95 -1.25 16.87
CA SER A 114 -18.26 -0.23 16.07
C SER A 114 -16.74 -0.23 16.29
N GLN A 115 -16.29 -0.58 17.50
CA GLN A 115 -14.89 -0.77 17.85
C GLN A 115 -14.35 -2.06 17.22
N ASN A 116 -15.04 -3.19 17.36
CA ASN A 116 -14.64 -4.47 16.77
C ASN A 116 -14.44 -4.38 15.23
N ARG A 117 -15.27 -3.58 14.54
CA ARG A 117 -15.12 -3.31 13.10
C ARG A 117 -13.94 -2.41 12.75
N GLN A 118 -13.55 -1.49 13.65
CA GLN A 118 -12.35 -0.67 13.47
C GLN A 118 -11.08 -1.48 13.74
N GLU A 119 -11.06 -2.25 14.84
CA GLU A 119 -9.94 -3.13 15.19
C GLU A 119 -9.64 -4.16 14.09
N ALA A 120 -10.66 -4.75 13.47
CA ALA A 120 -10.47 -5.67 12.35
C ALA A 120 -9.77 -4.99 11.15
N LYS A 121 -10.13 -3.74 10.84
CA LYS A 121 -9.48 -2.96 9.78
C LYS A 121 -8.07 -2.56 10.16
N ASP A 122 -7.86 -2.14 11.39
CA ASP A 122 -6.55 -1.73 11.90
C ASP A 122 -5.59 -2.93 11.94
N ARG A 123 -6.07 -4.10 12.32
CA ARG A 123 -5.31 -5.35 12.26
C ARG A 123 -4.90 -5.73 10.84
N GLN A 124 -5.83 -5.65 9.87
CA GLN A 124 -5.49 -5.90 8.47
C GLN A 124 -4.45 -4.91 7.95
N ARG A 125 -4.55 -3.64 8.36
CA ARG A 125 -3.57 -2.62 8.02
C ARG A 125 -2.20 -2.93 8.61
N ALA A 126 -2.15 -3.35 9.88
CA ALA A 126 -0.91 -3.76 10.53
C ALA A 126 -0.26 -4.99 9.87
N GLU A 127 -1.06 -5.99 9.48
CA GLU A 127 -0.56 -7.16 8.73
C GLU A 127 -0.01 -6.75 7.35
N SER A 128 -0.66 -5.84 6.66
CA SER A 128 -0.16 -5.30 5.38
C SER A 128 1.14 -4.52 5.57
N ASP A 129 1.20 -3.64 6.56
CA ASP A 129 2.39 -2.83 6.86
C ASP A 129 3.58 -3.73 7.25
N TYR A 130 3.33 -4.79 8.04
CA TYR A 130 4.34 -5.79 8.37
C TYR A 130 4.89 -6.49 7.12
N ARG A 131 4.00 -6.90 6.19
CA ARG A 131 4.42 -7.53 4.92
C ARG A 131 5.22 -6.57 4.03
N ILE A 132 4.86 -5.29 3.99
CA ILE A 132 5.62 -4.28 3.25
C ILE A 132 7.00 -4.09 3.86
N ASN A 133 7.08 -4.03 5.19
CA ASN A 133 8.35 -3.89 5.90
C ASN A 133 9.30 -5.06 5.59
N LEU A 134 8.82 -6.29 5.72
CA LEU A 134 9.59 -7.50 5.40
C LEU A 134 10.06 -7.54 3.93
N LYS A 135 9.21 -7.09 3.00
CA LYS A 135 9.58 -6.97 1.58
C LYS A 135 10.69 -5.94 1.38
N SER A 136 10.61 -4.79 2.04
CA SER A 136 11.62 -3.75 1.97
C SER A 136 12.96 -4.24 2.50
N GLU A 137 12.96 -4.97 3.62
CA GLU A 137 14.17 -5.60 4.18
C GLU A 137 14.84 -6.54 3.18
N LEU A 138 14.07 -7.45 2.57
CA LEU A 138 14.62 -8.39 1.57
C LEU A 138 15.15 -7.69 0.31
N ILE A 139 14.50 -6.61 -0.13
CA ILE A 139 14.98 -5.81 -1.27
C ILE A 139 16.28 -5.07 -0.92
N ILE A 140 16.40 -4.55 0.30
CA ILE A 140 17.63 -3.89 0.76
C ILE A 140 18.79 -4.88 0.80
N ASP A 141 18.55 -6.10 1.25
CA ASP A 141 19.55 -7.17 1.26
C ASP A 141 19.99 -7.57 -0.16
N ASP A 142 19.04 -7.75 -1.10
CA ASP A 142 19.35 -8.00 -2.52
C ASP A 142 20.17 -6.85 -3.12
N LEU A 143 19.76 -5.62 -2.83
CA LEU A 143 20.45 -4.42 -3.32
C LEU A 143 21.88 -4.34 -2.76
N HIS A 144 22.10 -4.68 -1.50
CA HIS A 144 23.43 -4.75 -0.91
C HIS A 144 24.32 -5.78 -1.60
N ARG A 145 23.79 -6.98 -1.90
CA ARG A 145 24.55 -8.03 -2.61
C ARG A 145 24.98 -7.57 -4.00
N LYS A 146 24.06 -6.98 -4.76
CA LYS A 146 24.36 -6.44 -6.09
C LYS A 146 25.34 -5.28 -6.05
N LEU A 147 25.25 -4.43 -5.02
CA LEU A 147 26.20 -3.34 -4.84
C LEU A 147 27.62 -3.85 -4.56
N GLU A 148 27.78 -4.88 -3.73
CA GLU A 148 29.09 -5.49 -3.49
C GLU A 148 29.66 -6.11 -4.77
N GLU A 149 28.84 -6.79 -5.57
CA GLU A 149 29.25 -7.35 -6.87
C GLU A 149 29.77 -6.24 -7.82
N VAL A 150 29.04 -5.13 -7.93
CA VAL A 150 29.48 -3.96 -8.72
C VAL A 150 30.77 -3.37 -8.17
N LEU A 151 30.91 -3.26 -6.84
CA LEU A 151 32.13 -2.76 -6.19
C LEU A 151 33.33 -3.68 -6.45
N GLU A 152 33.14 -5.00 -6.45
CA GLU A 152 34.20 -5.95 -6.80
C GLU A 152 34.65 -5.81 -8.25
N ILE A 153 33.70 -5.64 -9.18
CA ILE A 153 34.00 -5.40 -10.60
C ILE A 153 34.79 -4.09 -10.75
N GLN A 154 34.37 -3.01 -10.10
CA GLN A 154 35.08 -1.72 -10.06
C GLN A 154 36.52 -1.88 -9.53
N ARG A 155 36.72 -2.63 -8.43
CA ARG A 155 38.06 -2.91 -7.89
C ARG A 155 38.95 -3.67 -8.89
N LYS A 156 38.40 -4.66 -9.59
CA LYS A 156 39.14 -5.43 -10.62
C LYS A 156 39.52 -4.55 -11.81
N LEU A 157 38.59 -3.73 -12.30
CA LEU A 157 38.85 -2.75 -13.36
C LEU A 157 39.93 -1.74 -12.96
N ALA A 158 39.86 -1.20 -11.74
CA ALA A 158 40.86 -0.27 -11.23
C ALA A 158 42.27 -0.88 -11.20
N LYS A 159 42.41 -2.13 -10.74
CA LYS A 159 43.68 -2.87 -10.77
C LYS A 159 44.21 -3.08 -12.18
N GLN A 160 43.35 -3.48 -13.11
CA GLN A 160 43.75 -3.67 -14.52
C GLN A 160 44.22 -2.36 -15.18
N MET A 161 43.61 -1.22 -14.83
CA MET A 161 44.08 0.08 -15.31
C MET A 161 45.46 0.43 -14.73
N GLU A 162 45.71 0.14 -13.45
CA GLU A 162 47.00 0.37 -12.80
C GLU A 162 48.12 -0.52 -13.40
N GLU A 163 47.84 -1.80 -13.66
CA GLU A 163 48.75 -2.73 -14.33
C GLU A 163 49.02 -2.36 -15.80
N SER A 164 48.00 -1.88 -16.51
CA SER A 164 48.16 -1.41 -17.89
C SER A 164 48.98 -0.12 -17.94
N ALA A 165 48.82 0.76 -16.95
CA ALA A 165 49.61 1.99 -16.83
C ALA A 165 51.09 1.69 -16.53
N SER A 166 51.40 0.74 -15.63
CA SER A 166 52.78 0.35 -15.33
C SER A 166 53.48 -0.29 -16.54
N HIS A 167 52.80 -1.19 -17.26
CA HIS A 167 53.34 -1.77 -18.50
C HIS A 167 53.55 -0.76 -19.62
N THR A 168 52.73 0.29 -19.70
CA THR A 168 52.90 1.36 -20.69
C THR A 168 54.12 2.23 -20.36
N CYS A 169 54.38 2.47 -19.06
CA CYS A 169 55.54 3.21 -18.59
C CYS A 169 56.86 2.46 -18.90
N ASP A 170 56.93 1.15 -18.61
CA ASP A 170 58.10 0.32 -18.94
C ASP A 170 58.40 0.28 -20.44
N LYS A 171 57.37 0.15 -21.28
CA LYS A 171 57.55 0.19 -22.75
C LYS A 171 58.08 1.54 -23.23
N SER A 172 57.58 2.65 -22.68
CA SER A 172 58.04 3.98 -23.06
C SER A 172 59.49 4.25 -22.65
N GLU A 173 59.95 3.67 -21.54
CA GLU A 173 61.33 3.81 -21.06
C GLU A 173 62.31 2.96 -21.87
N GLN A 174 61.87 1.77 -22.30
CA GLN A 174 62.65 0.85 -23.13
C GLN A 174 62.77 1.34 -24.58
N ASP A 175 61.74 2.00 -25.12
CA ASP A 175 61.78 2.60 -26.46
C ASP A 175 62.67 3.86 -26.48
N ASN A 176 62.63 4.67 -25.42
CA ASN A 176 63.47 5.86 -25.30
C ASN A 176 64.97 5.53 -25.13
N THR A 177 65.30 4.47 -24.38
CA THR A 177 66.69 3.98 -24.26
C THR A 177 67.24 3.39 -25.56
N ASN A 178 66.39 2.76 -26.38
CA ASN A 178 66.81 2.20 -27.66
C ASN A 178 67.01 3.28 -28.75
N VAL A 179 66.20 4.35 -28.72
CA VAL A 179 66.37 5.52 -29.60
C VAL A 179 67.63 6.32 -29.25
N GLN A 180 68.00 6.43 -27.96
CA GLN A 180 69.23 7.10 -27.55
C GLN A 180 70.49 6.35 -28.01
N ASN A 181 70.49 5.01 -27.97
CA ASN A 181 71.62 4.17 -28.38
C ASN A 181 71.80 4.08 -29.92
N THR A 182 70.75 4.32 -30.71
CA THR A 182 70.83 4.26 -32.19
C THR A 182 71.35 5.55 -32.83
N HIS A 183 71.56 6.61 -32.06
CA HIS A 183 72.18 7.86 -32.50
C HIS A 183 73.66 8.01 -32.10
N GLU A 184 74.24 7.04 -31.36
CA GLU A 184 75.65 7.07 -30.91
C GLU A 184 76.61 6.10 -31.66
N GLU A 185 76.14 5.38 -32.69
CA GLU A 185 77.00 4.65 -33.66
C GLU A 185 77.16 5.41 -34.99
#